data_AF-A0AA36JAQ6-F1
#
_entry.id   AF-A0AA36JAQ6-F1
#
_cell.length_a   1.000
_cell.length_b   1.000
_cell.length_c   1.000
_cell.angle_alpha   90.00
_cell.angle_beta   90.00
_cell.angle_gamma   90.00
#
_symmetry.space_group_name_H-M   'P 1'
#
loop_
_entity.id
_entity.type
_entity.pdbx_description
1 polymer ?
#
loop_
_entity_poly.entity_id
_entity_poly.type
_entity_poly.pdbx_seq_one_letter_code
_entity_poly.pdbx_strand_id
1 'polypeptide(L)'
;MGCNHGKSQATTEVEVIPDGPKVKKGFWTKKKADELQEAVDAVFNRAGESLLGMTFSFTIADPRIGGCPLIGCSSGFGTLCGYTMEEIVGRNCRFLVDPVPRDQIDWKMRRHAKDFCEAIRVGTQYRIPDQEREDWMPRGRPGDELFCFQRNARKDGSLFNNMFYMKAIELSAELGEEIPYIVGLQTELPAGKADLAQLAKNTKILDYNMNQVRSTLAQLFFVSCAMTRDDAGVELNDGYDDGFLT
;
A
#
# COMPACT_ATOMS: atom_id res chain seq x y z
N MET A 1 45.78 7.94 46.38
CA MET A 1 44.98 9.12 46.00
C MET A 1 44.21 8.77 44.72
N GLY A 2 42.88 8.93 44.76
CA GLY A 2 41.89 8.94 43.67
C GLY A 2 42.04 8.10 42.41
N CYS A 3 41.32 6.97 42.32
CA CYS A 3 40.87 6.41 41.04
C CYS A 3 39.40 6.81 40.85
N ASN A 4 39.15 7.78 39.96
CA ASN A 4 37.81 8.30 39.68
C ASN A 4 37.13 7.46 38.61
N HIS A 5 36.01 6.82 38.97
CA HIS A 5 35.08 6.18 38.04
C HIS A 5 34.05 7.23 37.58
N GLY A 6 34.04 7.56 36.29
CA GLY A 6 33.04 8.46 35.69
C GLY A 6 32.61 7.93 34.33
N LYS A 7 31.41 7.34 34.30
CA LYS A 7 30.78 6.68 33.16
C LYS A 7 30.62 7.64 31.97
N SER A 8 31.11 7.26 30.79
CA SER A 8 30.66 7.85 29.53
C SER A 8 29.26 7.34 29.23
N GLN A 9 28.27 8.23 29.29
CA GLN A 9 26.94 7.99 28.76
C GLN A 9 27.03 7.99 27.23
N ALA A 10 26.89 6.81 26.62
CA ALA A 10 26.61 6.72 25.20
C ALA A 10 25.15 7.20 24.98
N THR A 11 25.00 8.46 24.60
CA THR A 11 23.76 8.97 24.01
C THR A 11 23.61 8.31 22.65
N THR A 12 22.70 7.33 22.56
CA THR A 12 22.30 6.73 21.29
C THR A 12 21.54 7.81 20.50
N GLU A 13 22.24 8.48 19.59
CA GLU A 13 21.60 9.34 18.61
C GLU A 13 20.62 8.49 17.79
N VAL A 14 19.36 8.87 17.83
CA VAL A 14 18.32 8.28 16.99
C VAL A 14 18.61 8.75 15.57
N GLU A 15 19.12 7.84 14.73
CA GLU A 15 19.32 8.09 13.30
C GLU A 15 17.95 8.40 12.65
N VAL A 16 17.71 9.69 12.41
CA VAL A 16 16.58 10.16 11.61
C VAL A 16 16.90 9.81 10.16
N ILE A 17 16.21 8.79 9.63
CA ILE A 17 16.33 8.39 8.22
C ILE A 17 15.85 9.58 7.36
N PRO A 18 16.65 10.06 6.38
CA PRO A 18 16.27 11.23 5.57
C PRO A 18 15.06 10.93 4.69
N ASP A 19 14.18 11.93 4.57
CA ASP A 19 12.99 12.02 3.72
C ASP A 19 12.91 10.97 2.60
N GLY A 20 11.93 10.06 2.70
CA GLY A 20 11.45 9.30 1.55
C GLY A 20 11.01 10.25 0.42
N PRO A 21 10.92 9.80 -0.84
CA PRO A 21 10.63 10.71 -1.93
C PRO A 21 9.32 11.43 -1.69
N LYS A 22 9.37 12.74 -1.95
CA LYS A 22 8.27 13.67 -1.76
C LYS A 22 7.17 13.33 -2.77
N VAL A 23 6.21 12.50 -2.38
CA VAL A 23 4.94 12.38 -3.10
C VAL A 23 4.40 13.80 -3.26
N LYS A 24 4.12 14.22 -4.50
CA LYS A 24 3.63 15.59 -4.76
C LYS A 24 2.45 15.87 -3.84
N LYS A 25 2.60 16.87 -2.98
CA LYS A 25 1.57 17.29 -2.01
C LYS A 25 0.29 17.58 -2.80
N GLY A 26 -0.82 16.91 -2.46
CA GLY A 26 -2.11 17.04 -3.15
C GLY A 26 -2.37 16.04 -4.29
N PHE A 27 -1.42 15.16 -4.64
CA PHE A 27 -1.66 14.11 -5.65
C PHE A 27 -2.79 13.15 -5.24
N TRP A 28 -2.87 12.82 -3.94
CA TRP A 28 -3.92 12.01 -3.34
C TRP A 28 -4.84 12.89 -2.49
N THR A 29 -6.13 12.92 -2.81
CA THR A 29 -7.12 13.78 -2.14
C THR A 29 -8.19 12.93 -1.46
N LYS A 30 -8.96 13.54 -0.54
CA LYS A 30 -10.12 12.88 0.08
C LYS A 30 -11.09 12.34 -0.97
N LYS A 31 -11.38 13.13 -2.00
CA LYS A 31 -12.24 12.72 -3.11
C LYS A 31 -11.74 11.43 -3.78
N LYS A 32 -10.44 11.34 -4.11
CA LYS A 32 -9.87 10.11 -4.70
C LYS A 32 -9.93 8.92 -3.74
N ALA A 33 -9.73 9.15 -2.44
CA ALA A 33 -9.82 8.11 -1.44
C ALA A 33 -11.25 7.57 -1.25
N ASP A 34 -12.25 8.45 -1.32
CA ASP A 34 -13.67 8.09 -1.26
C ASP A 34 -14.11 7.37 -2.55
N GLU A 35 -13.73 7.87 -3.74
CA GLU A 35 -13.96 7.21 -5.03
C GLU A 35 -13.35 5.79 -5.07
N LEU A 36 -12.15 5.64 -4.48
CA LEU A 36 -11.52 4.33 -4.36
C LEU A 36 -12.25 3.42 -3.38
N GLN A 37 -12.77 3.95 -2.26
CA GLN A 37 -13.59 3.17 -1.34
C GLN A 37 -14.89 2.70 -2.00
N GLU A 38 -15.59 3.58 -2.70
CA GLU A 38 -16.80 3.25 -3.45
C GLU A 38 -16.56 2.17 -4.50
N ALA A 39 -15.44 2.26 -5.23
CA ALA A 39 -15.06 1.23 -6.19
C ALA A 39 -14.79 -0.12 -5.52
N VAL A 40 -14.08 -0.12 -4.38
CA VAL A 40 -13.83 -1.32 -3.60
C VAL A 40 -15.13 -1.91 -3.09
N ASP A 41 -16.04 -1.10 -2.56
CA ASP A 41 -17.34 -1.58 -2.08
C ASP A 41 -18.21 -2.12 -3.23
N ALA A 42 -18.21 -1.47 -4.39
CA ALA A 42 -18.93 -1.96 -5.56
C ALA A 42 -18.42 -3.34 -6.05
N VAL A 43 -17.12 -3.59 -5.88
CA VAL A 43 -16.48 -4.86 -6.25
C VAL A 43 -16.68 -5.93 -5.17
N PHE A 44 -16.49 -5.59 -3.89
CA PHE A 44 -16.44 -6.56 -2.80
C PHE A 44 -17.77 -6.71 -2.02
N ASN A 45 -18.73 -5.80 -2.20
CA ASN A 45 -20.05 -5.83 -1.54
C ASN A 45 -21.22 -5.94 -2.53
N ARG A 46 -20.99 -6.36 -3.78
CA ARG A 46 -22.07 -6.57 -4.76
C ARG A 46 -23.08 -7.58 -4.21
N ALA A 47 -24.35 -7.18 -4.18
CA ALA A 47 -25.46 -7.84 -3.48
C ALA A 47 -25.49 -9.37 -3.70
N GLY A 48 -25.06 -10.13 -2.68
CA GLY A 48 -25.07 -11.60 -2.64
C GLY A 48 -23.70 -12.28 -2.62
N GLU A 49 -22.63 -11.57 -2.98
CA GLU A 49 -21.25 -12.12 -3.07
C GLU A 49 -20.26 -11.34 -2.19
N SER A 50 -20.74 -10.76 -1.09
CA SER A 50 -19.82 -10.21 -0.08
C SER A 50 -18.81 -11.29 0.27
N LEU A 51 -17.52 -11.00 0.09
CA LEU A 51 -16.44 -11.89 0.48
C LEU A 51 -16.46 -11.97 2.01
N LEU A 52 -17.32 -12.86 2.54
CA LEU A 52 -17.50 -13.22 3.94
C LEU A 52 -18.26 -12.23 4.84
N GLY A 53 -18.96 -11.23 4.30
CA GLY A 53 -19.52 -10.15 5.13
C GLY A 53 -18.47 -9.21 5.71
N MET A 54 -17.23 -9.31 5.20
CA MET A 54 -16.10 -8.51 5.67
C MET A 54 -16.04 -7.19 4.91
N THR A 55 -15.79 -6.12 5.64
CA THR A 55 -15.48 -4.82 5.04
C THR A 55 -14.01 -4.77 4.69
N PHE A 56 -13.72 -4.48 3.42
CA PHE A 56 -12.35 -4.30 2.94
C PHE A 56 -12.01 -2.83 2.82
N SER A 57 -10.77 -2.53 3.16
CA SER A 57 -10.11 -1.27 2.87
C SER A 57 -8.97 -1.50 1.90
N PHE A 58 -8.48 -0.41 1.29
CA PHE A 58 -7.59 -0.51 0.15
C PHE A 58 -6.39 0.44 0.26
N THR A 59 -5.22 -0.03 -0.17
CA THR A 59 -3.99 0.77 -0.28
C THR A 59 -3.29 0.52 -1.60
N ILE A 60 -2.57 1.51 -2.12
CA ILE A 60 -1.65 1.36 -3.25
C ILE A 60 -0.26 1.87 -2.84
N ALA A 61 0.77 1.08 -3.14
CA ALA A 61 2.16 1.35 -2.82
C ALA A 61 3.03 1.29 -4.07
N ASP A 62 4.11 2.07 -4.08
CA ASP A 62 5.09 2.06 -5.15
C ASP A 62 6.37 1.32 -4.69
N PRO A 63 6.62 0.09 -5.17
CA PRO A 63 7.78 -0.70 -4.76
C PRO A 63 9.11 -0.16 -5.30
N ARG A 64 9.08 0.69 -6.34
CA ARG A 64 10.30 1.26 -6.96
C ARG A 64 10.90 2.36 -6.09
N ILE A 65 10.08 2.94 -5.23
CA ILE A 65 10.51 3.91 -4.25
C ILE A 65 11.15 3.20 -3.05
N GLY A 66 12.30 3.71 -2.59
CA GLY A 66 12.97 3.25 -1.38
C GLY A 66 12.01 3.15 -0.18
N GLY A 67 11.91 1.94 0.38
CA GLY A 67 11.01 1.67 1.50
C GLY A 67 9.56 1.33 1.11
N CYS A 68 9.20 1.27 -0.17
CA CYS A 68 7.86 0.89 -0.65
C CYS A 68 6.73 1.64 0.08
N PRO A 69 6.68 2.98 0.00
CA PRO A 69 5.66 3.78 0.65
C PRO A 69 4.29 3.63 -0.02
N LEU A 70 3.24 3.85 0.76
CA LEU A 70 1.89 4.01 0.26
C LEU A 70 1.79 5.32 -0.52
N ILE A 71 1.32 5.27 -1.77
CA ILE A 71 1.07 6.45 -2.62
C ILE A 71 -0.41 6.82 -2.67
N GLY A 72 -1.27 5.97 -2.10
CA GLY A 72 -2.70 6.19 -1.96
C GLY A 72 -3.37 5.16 -1.06
N CYS A 73 -4.53 5.52 -0.52
CA CYS A 73 -5.39 4.63 0.26
C CYS A 73 -6.86 5.03 0.13
N SER A 74 -7.76 4.09 0.41
CA SER A 74 -9.19 4.38 0.53
C SER A 74 -9.51 5.07 1.85
N SER A 75 -10.66 5.73 1.93
CA SER A 75 -11.12 6.33 3.20
C SER A 75 -11.40 5.29 4.28
N GLY A 76 -11.86 4.09 3.90
CA GLY A 76 -12.02 2.96 4.81
C GLY A 76 -10.71 2.53 5.47
N PHE A 77 -9.56 2.68 4.80
CA PHE A 77 -8.26 2.36 5.39
C PHE A 77 -7.88 3.36 6.49
N GLY A 78 -8.16 4.65 6.28
CA GLY A 78 -7.99 5.69 7.31
C GLY A 78 -8.86 5.42 8.53
N THR A 79 -10.13 5.05 8.32
CA THR A 79 -11.04 4.62 9.40
C THR A 79 -10.54 3.39 10.13
N LEU A 80 -10.05 2.37 9.39
CA LEU A 80 -9.49 1.16 9.97
C LEU A 80 -8.30 1.50 10.88
N CYS A 81 -7.29 2.22 10.40
CA CYS A 81 -6.07 2.41 11.20
C CYS A 81 -6.11 3.62 12.14
N GLY A 82 -7.08 4.53 11.99
CA GLY A 82 -7.18 5.78 12.76
C GLY A 82 -6.17 6.87 12.37
N TYR A 83 -5.40 6.67 11.30
CA TYR A 83 -4.50 7.70 10.75
C TYR A 83 -5.19 8.51 9.65
N THR A 84 -4.85 9.79 9.53
CA THR A 84 -5.34 10.60 8.40
C THR A 84 -4.57 10.26 7.13
N MET A 85 -5.11 10.58 5.96
CA MET A 85 -4.42 10.29 4.70
C MET A 85 -3.06 11.00 4.60
N GLU A 86 -2.97 12.22 5.13
CA GLU A 86 -1.72 13.00 5.18
C GLU A 86 -0.66 12.32 6.04
N GLU A 87 -1.08 11.55 7.04
CA GLU A 87 -0.20 10.75 7.89
C GLU A 87 0.12 9.38 7.30
N ILE A 88 -0.57 8.94 6.24
CA ILE A 88 -0.42 7.62 5.62
C ILE A 88 0.41 7.72 4.34
N VAL A 89 0.05 8.62 3.43
CA VAL A 89 0.67 8.74 2.11
C VAL A 89 2.12 9.19 2.23
N GLY A 90 3.01 8.51 1.52
CA GLY A 90 4.46 8.70 1.58
C GLY A 90 5.17 7.83 2.62
N ARG A 91 4.45 7.03 3.41
CA ARG A 91 5.06 6.16 4.44
C ARG A 91 4.93 4.69 4.10
N ASN A 92 5.91 3.91 4.52
CA ASN A 92 5.79 2.46 4.51
C ASN A 92 4.75 2.00 5.52
N CYS A 93 3.90 1.04 5.14
CA CYS A 93 2.79 0.52 5.96
C CYS A 93 3.22 -0.12 7.31
N ARG A 94 4.54 -0.32 7.53
CA ARG A 94 5.08 -0.77 8.83
C ARG A 94 4.66 0.09 10.03
N PHE A 95 4.21 1.33 9.83
CA PHE A 95 3.69 2.16 10.91
C PHE A 95 2.54 1.49 11.68
N LEU A 96 1.82 0.54 11.09
CA LEU A 96 0.80 -0.28 11.76
C LEU A 96 1.39 -1.39 12.64
N VAL A 97 2.65 -1.76 12.45
CA VAL A 97 3.30 -2.88 13.16
C VAL A 97 4.31 -2.38 14.17
N ASP A 98 5.01 -1.28 13.88
CA ASP A 98 6.03 -0.71 14.76
C ASP A 98 5.55 -0.43 16.22
N PRO A 99 4.30 -0.01 16.49
CA PRO A 99 3.77 0.12 17.86
C PRO A 99 3.29 -1.19 18.51
N VAL A 100 3.32 -2.33 17.81
CA VAL A 100 2.84 -3.61 18.33
C VAL A 100 3.87 -4.20 19.31
N PRO A 101 3.45 -4.76 20.47
CA PRO A 101 4.35 -5.48 21.37
C PRO A 101 5.16 -6.55 20.64
N ARG A 102 6.47 -6.62 20.92
CA ARG A 102 7.45 -7.38 20.13
C ARG A 102 7.14 -8.89 20.07
N ASP A 103 6.54 -9.41 21.12
CA ASP A 103 6.10 -10.80 21.31
C ASP A 103 4.80 -11.13 20.54
N GLN A 104 4.06 -10.12 20.10
CA GLN A 104 2.84 -10.27 19.28
C GLN A 104 3.08 -10.05 17.78
N ILE A 105 4.32 -9.74 17.37
CA ILE A 105 4.69 -9.56 15.97
C ILE A 105 5.01 -10.91 15.34
N ASP A 106 4.41 -11.21 14.18
CA ASP A 106 4.82 -12.34 13.35
C ASP A 106 6.00 -11.91 12.48
N TRP A 107 7.20 -12.18 12.98
CA TRP A 107 8.44 -11.82 12.30
C TRP A 107 8.63 -12.57 10.97
N LYS A 108 8.09 -13.79 10.84
CA LYS A 108 8.13 -14.53 9.58
C LYS A 108 7.26 -13.82 8.55
N MET A 109 6.03 -13.46 8.94
CA MET A 109 5.12 -12.73 8.05
C MET A 109 5.68 -11.36 7.65
N ARG A 110 6.28 -10.60 8.57
CA ARG A 110 6.99 -9.34 8.23
C ARG A 110 8.09 -9.56 7.19
N ARG A 111 8.89 -10.62 7.34
CA ARG A 111 9.93 -10.97 6.37
C ARG A 111 9.31 -11.30 5.01
N HIS A 112 8.26 -12.13 4.97
CA HIS A 112 7.58 -12.49 3.73
C HIS A 112 7.01 -11.28 2.98
N ALA A 113 6.35 -10.36 3.69
CA ALA A 113 5.85 -9.12 3.10
C ALA A 113 6.98 -8.23 2.54
N LYS A 114 8.11 -8.16 3.25
CA LYS A 114 9.31 -7.42 2.78
C LYS A 114 9.89 -8.06 1.51
N ASP A 115 10.11 -9.37 1.53
CA ASP A 115 10.69 -10.11 0.41
C ASP A 115 9.78 -10.05 -0.82
N PHE A 116 8.46 -10.08 -0.62
CA PHE A 116 7.48 -9.85 -1.68
C PHE A 116 7.64 -8.46 -2.31
N CYS A 117 7.66 -7.39 -1.52
CA CYS A 117 7.86 -6.04 -2.07
C CYS A 117 9.17 -5.93 -2.86
N GLU A 118 10.25 -6.53 -2.36
CA GLU A 118 11.55 -6.54 -3.04
C GLU A 118 11.50 -7.34 -4.35
N ALA A 119 10.86 -8.50 -4.36
CA ALA A 119 10.71 -9.33 -5.56
C ALA A 119 9.98 -8.56 -6.66
N ILE A 120 8.86 -7.91 -6.33
CA ILE A 120 8.11 -7.07 -7.27
C ILE A 120 8.94 -5.89 -7.77
N ARG A 121 9.70 -5.23 -6.88
CA ARG A 121 10.60 -4.13 -7.25
C ARG A 121 11.61 -4.52 -8.32
N VAL A 122 12.15 -5.74 -8.26
CA VAL A 122 13.17 -6.23 -9.21
C VAL A 122 12.58 -7.07 -10.35
N GLY A 123 11.26 -7.12 -10.50
CA GLY A 123 10.59 -7.84 -11.59
C GLY A 123 10.65 -9.36 -11.46
N THR A 124 10.67 -9.88 -10.23
CA THR A 124 10.69 -11.33 -9.93
C THR A 124 9.43 -11.75 -9.19
N GLN A 125 9.19 -13.06 -9.14
CA GLN A 125 8.07 -13.65 -8.41
C GLN A 125 8.47 -14.04 -7.00
N TYR A 126 7.52 -13.95 -6.07
CA TYR A 126 7.70 -14.40 -4.69
C TYR A 126 6.60 -15.36 -4.26
N ARG A 127 7.02 -16.43 -3.57
CA ARG A 127 6.12 -17.41 -2.95
C ARG A 127 6.68 -17.79 -1.60
N ILE A 128 5.82 -17.89 -0.59
CA ILE A 128 6.21 -18.47 0.70
C ILE A 128 6.68 -19.92 0.47
N PRO A 129 7.88 -20.32 0.93
CA PRO A 129 8.38 -21.69 0.82
C PRO A 129 7.41 -22.68 1.47
N ASP A 130 7.22 -23.86 0.86
CA ASP A 130 6.21 -24.82 1.32
C ASP A 130 6.37 -25.22 2.79
N GLN A 131 7.60 -25.32 3.30
CA GLN A 131 7.87 -25.62 4.72
C GLN A 131 7.47 -24.50 5.71
N GLU A 132 7.26 -23.28 5.23
CA GLU A 132 6.89 -22.12 6.05
C GLU A 132 5.41 -21.73 5.88
N ARG A 133 4.67 -22.44 5.03
CA ARG A 133 3.25 -22.18 4.80
C ARG A 133 2.40 -22.67 5.97
N GLU A 134 1.32 -21.96 6.22
CA GLU A 134 0.29 -22.34 7.17
C GLU A 134 -0.95 -22.90 6.46
N ASP A 135 -1.76 -23.69 7.17
CA ASP A 135 -2.93 -24.38 6.61
C ASP A 135 -4.00 -23.44 6.04
N TRP A 136 -4.11 -22.22 6.59
CA TRP A 136 -5.07 -21.22 6.13
C TRP A 136 -4.66 -20.56 4.80
N MET A 137 -3.39 -20.68 4.39
CA MET A 137 -2.87 -20.00 3.20
C MET A 137 -3.29 -20.71 1.91
N PRO A 138 -3.96 -20.03 0.97
CA PRO A 138 -4.44 -20.66 -0.27
C PRO A 138 -3.28 -21.21 -1.12
N ARG A 139 -3.41 -22.46 -1.60
CA ARG A 139 -2.38 -23.15 -2.39
C ARG A 139 -2.50 -22.83 -3.89
N GLY A 140 -1.41 -23.03 -4.64
CA GLY A 140 -1.41 -22.88 -6.11
C GLY A 140 -1.62 -21.44 -6.63
N ARG A 141 -1.50 -20.44 -5.76
CA ARG A 141 -1.68 -19.01 -6.09
C ARG A 141 -0.52 -18.47 -6.91
N PRO A 142 -0.67 -17.43 -7.75
CA PRO A 142 0.44 -16.88 -8.53
C PRO A 142 1.52 -16.20 -7.64
N GLY A 143 2.71 -15.96 -8.19
CA GLY A 143 3.86 -15.39 -7.46
C GLY A 143 3.91 -13.87 -7.42
N ASP A 144 2.85 -13.22 -7.90
CA ASP A 144 2.62 -11.78 -7.92
C ASP A 144 1.62 -11.38 -6.81
N GLU A 145 1.32 -12.28 -5.87
CA GLU A 145 0.45 -12.01 -4.73
C GLU A 145 0.89 -12.69 -3.45
N LEU A 146 0.38 -12.17 -2.32
CA LEU A 146 0.70 -12.66 -0.99
C LEU A 146 -0.50 -12.47 -0.06
N PHE A 147 -0.87 -13.52 0.68
CA PHE A 147 -1.82 -13.43 1.77
C PHE A 147 -1.07 -13.30 3.09
N CYS A 148 -1.40 -12.28 3.86
CA CYS A 148 -0.72 -11.98 5.12
C CYS A 148 -1.72 -11.92 6.27
N PHE A 149 -1.26 -12.33 7.45
CA PHE A 149 -1.96 -12.13 8.71
C PHE A 149 -0.96 -11.60 9.74
N GLN A 150 -1.25 -10.46 10.35
CA GLN A 150 -0.33 -9.79 11.27
C GLN A 150 -1.13 -9.01 12.32
N ARG A 151 -0.66 -9.06 13.57
CA ARG A 151 -1.14 -8.13 14.60
C ARG A 151 -0.71 -6.71 14.23
N ASN A 152 -1.64 -5.78 14.23
CA ASN A 152 -1.39 -4.36 13.97
C ASN A 152 -1.91 -3.53 15.15
N ALA A 153 -1.43 -2.29 15.28
CA ALA A 153 -1.99 -1.29 16.16
C ALA A 153 -2.56 -0.13 15.34
N ARG A 154 -3.69 0.39 15.78
CA ARG A 154 -4.25 1.65 15.32
C ARG A 154 -3.48 2.82 15.94
N LYS A 155 -3.76 4.03 15.47
CA LYS A 155 -3.17 5.27 15.98
C LYS A 155 -3.40 5.48 17.48
N ASP A 156 -4.55 5.06 17.99
CA ASP A 156 -4.90 5.14 19.42
C ASP A 156 -4.23 4.05 20.28
N GLY A 157 -3.42 3.17 19.68
CA GLY A 157 -2.74 2.06 20.34
C GLY A 157 -3.57 0.79 20.47
N SER A 158 -4.86 0.81 20.07
CA SER A 158 -5.68 -0.41 20.08
C SER A 158 -5.14 -1.43 19.07
N LEU A 159 -5.08 -2.69 19.51
CA LEU A 159 -4.53 -3.77 18.71
C LEU A 159 -5.63 -4.51 17.97
N PHE A 160 -5.38 -4.86 16.70
CA PHE A 160 -6.30 -5.63 15.87
C PHE A 160 -5.58 -6.69 15.05
N ASN A 161 -6.32 -7.73 14.67
CA ASN A 161 -5.82 -8.78 13.78
C ASN A 161 -6.09 -8.35 12.34
N ASN A 162 -5.03 -8.02 11.61
CA ASN A 162 -5.15 -7.57 10.22
C ASN A 162 -4.87 -8.75 9.28
N MET A 163 -5.84 -9.07 8.42
CA MET A 163 -5.58 -9.81 7.20
C MET A 163 -5.35 -8.81 6.08
N PHE A 164 -4.21 -8.92 5.42
CA PHE A 164 -3.93 -8.12 4.25
C PHE A 164 -3.49 -8.98 3.07
N TYR A 165 -4.19 -8.84 1.96
CA TYR A 165 -3.85 -9.45 0.68
C TYR A 165 -3.10 -8.42 -0.17
N MET A 166 -1.91 -8.79 -0.63
CA MET A 166 -1.08 -7.97 -1.50
C MET A 166 -1.11 -8.55 -2.91
N LYS A 167 -1.29 -7.70 -3.92
CA LYS A 167 -1.22 -8.08 -5.33
C LYS A 167 -0.38 -7.06 -6.08
N ALA A 168 0.57 -7.53 -6.86
CA ALA A 168 1.24 -6.70 -7.84
C ALA A 168 0.31 -6.50 -9.03
N ILE A 169 0.18 -5.26 -9.46
CA ILE A 169 -0.53 -4.89 -10.68
C ILE A 169 0.37 -4.02 -11.53
N GLU A 170 0.31 -4.25 -12.83
CA GLU A 170 0.97 -3.42 -13.83
C GLU A 170 -0.02 -2.36 -14.30
N LEU A 171 0.37 -1.09 -14.15
CA LEU A 171 -0.38 0.06 -14.66
C LEU A 171 0.47 0.74 -15.73
N SER A 172 -0.14 1.00 -16.89
CA SER A 172 0.53 1.71 -17.97
C SER A 172 0.66 3.19 -17.59
N ALA A 173 1.90 3.69 -17.63
CA ALA A 173 2.20 5.08 -17.33
C ALA A 173 2.35 5.92 -18.61
N GLU A 174 2.91 5.33 -19.67
CA GLU A 174 3.14 5.94 -20.98
C GLU A 174 3.10 4.85 -22.08
N LEU A 175 3.16 5.25 -23.37
CA LEU A 175 3.09 4.35 -24.53
C LEU A 175 4.20 3.26 -24.46
N GLY A 176 3.81 2.06 -24.01
CA GLY A 176 4.64 0.86 -24.04
C GLY A 176 5.34 0.49 -22.72
N GLU A 177 5.21 1.28 -21.66
CA GLU A 177 5.79 0.96 -20.36
C GLU A 177 4.72 0.66 -19.30
N GLU A 178 4.76 -0.58 -18.81
CA GLU A 178 3.97 -1.06 -17.68
C GLU A 178 4.78 -0.96 -16.39
N ILE A 179 4.19 -0.32 -15.39
CA ILE A 179 4.84 0.00 -14.13
C ILE A 179 4.21 -0.82 -13.01
N PRO A 180 5.02 -1.54 -12.19
CA PRO A 180 4.50 -2.33 -11.09
C PRO A 180 4.10 -1.45 -9.92
N TYR A 181 2.88 -1.66 -9.43
CA TYR A 181 2.38 -1.15 -8.16
C TYR A 181 1.92 -2.33 -7.30
N ILE A 182 1.96 -2.15 -5.97
CA ILE A 182 1.42 -3.14 -5.04
C ILE A 182 0.12 -2.59 -4.50
N VAL A 183 -0.96 -3.32 -4.73
CA VAL A 183 -2.25 -3.05 -4.10
C VAL A 183 -2.42 -3.95 -2.88
N GLY A 184 -2.97 -3.38 -1.81
CA GLY A 184 -3.26 -4.06 -0.57
C GLY A 184 -4.76 -3.99 -0.29
N LEU A 185 -5.36 -5.14 0.00
CA LEU A 185 -6.71 -5.25 0.58
C LEU A 185 -6.59 -5.61 2.04
N GLN A 186 -7.11 -4.80 2.94
CA GLN A 186 -7.03 -5.03 4.38
C GLN A 186 -8.41 -5.19 4.99
N THR A 187 -8.52 -6.13 5.92
CA THR A 187 -9.71 -6.32 6.75
C THR A 187 -9.31 -6.79 8.14
N GLU A 188 -10.10 -6.41 9.13
CA GLU A 188 -9.94 -6.90 10.48
C GLU A 188 -10.62 -8.25 10.65
N LEU A 189 -9.93 -9.19 11.32
CA LEU A 189 -10.46 -10.51 11.66
C LEU A 189 -10.55 -10.67 13.18
N PRO A 190 -11.68 -10.31 13.82
CA PRO A 190 -11.83 -10.39 15.27
C PRO A 190 -11.55 -11.79 15.84
N ALA A 191 -11.93 -12.86 15.13
CA ALA A 191 -11.65 -14.25 15.54
C ALA A 191 -10.28 -14.76 15.05
N GLY A 192 -9.47 -13.89 14.44
CA GLY A 192 -8.13 -14.19 13.98
C GLY A 192 -8.10 -15.17 12.80
N LYS A 193 -7.20 -16.15 12.84
CA LYS A 193 -6.99 -17.08 11.71
C LYS A 193 -8.18 -18.02 11.45
N ALA A 194 -9.12 -18.15 12.38
CA ALA A 194 -10.32 -18.97 12.19
C ALA A 194 -11.18 -18.49 11.01
N ASP A 195 -11.23 -17.18 10.77
CA ASP A 195 -12.01 -16.57 9.68
C ASP A 195 -11.35 -16.77 8.29
N LEU A 196 -10.06 -17.10 8.24
CA LEU A 196 -9.28 -17.22 6.99
C LEU A 196 -9.62 -18.45 6.17
N ALA A 197 -10.13 -19.52 6.81
CA ALA A 197 -10.47 -20.75 6.11
C ALA A 197 -11.57 -20.54 5.06
N GLN A 198 -12.44 -19.54 5.25
CA GLN A 198 -13.50 -19.22 4.31
C GLN A 198 -12.99 -18.36 3.13
N LEU A 199 -11.94 -17.56 3.34
CA LEU A 199 -11.28 -16.79 2.27
C LEU A 199 -10.61 -17.71 1.25
N ALA A 200 -9.93 -18.76 1.72
CA ALA A 200 -9.30 -19.74 0.86
C ALA A 200 -10.29 -20.46 -0.07
N LYS A 201 -11.55 -20.62 0.36
CA LYS A 201 -12.62 -21.24 -0.44
C LYS A 201 -13.16 -20.32 -1.54
N ASN A 202 -13.01 -19.01 -1.38
CA ASN A 202 -13.57 -17.99 -2.26
C ASN A 202 -12.52 -17.29 -3.13
N THR A 203 -11.37 -17.93 -3.35
CA THR A 203 -10.26 -17.40 -4.16
C THR A 203 -10.68 -17.02 -5.58
N LYS A 204 -11.62 -17.75 -6.21
CA LYS A 204 -12.14 -17.40 -7.54
C LYS A 204 -12.89 -16.07 -7.57
N ILE A 205 -13.67 -15.77 -6.52
CA ILE A 205 -14.39 -14.50 -6.39
C ILE A 205 -13.38 -13.38 -6.18
N LEU A 206 -12.38 -13.61 -5.32
CA LEU A 206 -11.28 -12.66 -5.12
C LEU A 206 -10.56 -12.35 -6.44
N ASP A 207 -10.23 -13.37 -7.24
CA ASP A 207 -9.57 -13.19 -8.55
C ASP A 207 -10.40 -12.33 -9.50
N TYR A 208 -11.70 -12.63 -9.59
CA TYR A 208 -12.63 -11.83 -10.39
C TYR A 208 -12.68 -10.37 -9.91
N ASN A 209 -12.78 -10.16 -8.61
CA ASN A 209 -12.82 -8.85 -7.99
C ASN A 209 -11.53 -8.05 -8.22
N MET A 210 -10.37 -8.69 -8.10
CA MET A 210 -9.08 -8.04 -8.35
C MET A 210 -8.90 -7.60 -9.81
N ASN A 211 -9.49 -8.32 -10.77
CA ASN A 211 -9.51 -7.87 -12.16
C ASN A 211 -10.35 -6.58 -12.36
N GLN A 212 -11.42 -6.42 -11.59
CA GLN A 212 -12.22 -5.19 -11.60
C GLN A 212 -11.44 -4.04 -10.96
N VAL A 213 -10.82 -4.26 -9.80
CA VAL A 213 -9.93 -3.29 -9.13
C VAL A 213 -8.85 -2.78 -10.07
N ARG A 214 -8.16 -3.69 -10.78
CA ARG A 214 -7.13 -3.32 -11.76
C ARG A 214 -7.68 -2.37 -12.83
N SER A 215 -8.86 -2.67 -13.36
CA SER A 215 -9.52 -1.86 -14.39
C SER A 215 -9.85 -0.45 -13.88
N THR A 216 -10.36 -0.33 -12.66
CA THR A 216 -10.64 0.98 -12.03
C THR A 216 -9.36 1.79 -11.81
N LEU A 217 -8.31 1.16 -11.31
CA LEU A 217 -7.03 1.85 -11.08
C LEU A 217 -6.40 2.32 -12.38
N ALA A 218 -6.43 1.50 -13.42
CA ALA A 218 -5.97 1.91 -14.75
C ALA A 218 -6.69 3.21 -15.18
N GLN A 219 -8.01 3.29 -15.05
CA GLN A 219 -8.77 4.51 -15.38
C GLN A 219 -8.34 5.73 -14.54
N LEU A 220 -8.18 5.56 -13.23
CA LEU A 220 -7.76 6.64 -12.33
C LEU A 220 -6.36 7.18 -12.67
N PHE A 221 -5.41 6.28 -12.98
CA PHE A 221 -4.05 6.66 -13.34
C PHE A 221 -3.95 7.25 -14.75
N PHE A 222 -4.64 6.68 -15.75
CA PHE A 222 -4.67 7.21 -17.11
C PHE A 222 -5.28 8.62 -17.18
N VAL A 223 -6.39 8.87 -16.46
CA VAL A 223 -6.99 10.22 -16.39
C VAL A 223 -6.01 11.21 -15.77
N SER A 224 -5.27 10.80 -14.73
CA SER A 224 -4.28 11.68 -14.09
C SER A 224 -3.11 12.05 -15.01
N CYS A 225 -2.65 11.13 -15.87
CA CYS A 225 -1.61 11.41 -16.86
C CYS A 225 -2.12 12.28 -18.04
N ALA A 226 -3.37 12.10 -18.47
CA ALA A 226 -3.98 12.93 -19.51
C ALA A 226 -4.15 14.38 -19.04
N MET A 227 -4.60 14.61 -17.81
CA MET A 227 -4.77 15.95 -17.25
C MET A 227 -3.46 16.72 -17.08
N THR A 228 -2.34 16.03 -16.78
CA THR A 228 -1.03 16.69 -16.72
C THR A 228 -0.49 17.16 -18.07
N ARG A 229 -1.04 16.68 -19.20
CA ARG A 229 -0.65 17.14 -20.54
C ARG A 229 -1.35 18.44 -20.95
N ASP A 230 -2.54 18.71 -20.41
CA ASP A 230 -3.32 19.91 -20.75
C ASP A 230 -2.90 21.16 -19.94
N ASP A 231 -2.20 20.99 -18.82
CA ASP A 231 -1.59 22.11 -18.04
C ASP A 231 -0.26 22.61 -18.61
N ALA A 232 0.26 21.99 -19.68
CA ALA A 232 1.34 22.55 -20.49
C ALA A 232 0.77 23.50 -21.55
N GLY A 233 -0.07 24.44 -21.12
CA GLY A 233 -0.50 25.57 -21.92
C GLY A 233 0.71 26.44 -22.24
N VAL A 234 1.10 26.41 -23.51
CA VAL A 234 2.15 27.22 -24.11
C VAL A 234 1.92 28.70 -23.77
N GLU A 235 2.79 29.31 -22.95
CA GLU A 235 2.98 30.76 -23.01
C GLU A 235 3.69 31.07 -24.32
N LEU A 236 2.91 31.44 -25.33
CA LEU A 236 3.42 32.08 -26.53
C LEU A 236 3.97 33.43 -26.12
N ASN A 237 5.30 33.50 -26.01
CA ASN A 237 6.05 34.73 -25.86
C ASN A 237 5.98 35.47 -27.20
N ASP A 238 4.93 36.27 -27.41
CA ASP A 238 4.79 37.17 -28.55
C ASP A 238 5.74 38.36 -28.39
N GLY A 239 7.04 38.10 -28.57
CA GLY A 239 8.06 39.11 -28.75
C GLY A 239 7.90 39.74 -30.14
N TYR A 240 7.05 40.75 -30.24
CA TYR A 240 7.05 41.68 -31.36
C TYR A 240 7.95 42.88 -31.01
N ASP A 241 9.14 42.87 -31.58
CA ASP A 241 10.15 43.93 -31.55
C ASP A 241 9.84 44.92 -32.69
N ASP A 242 9.11 45.99 -32.40
CA ASP A 242 8.89 47.11 -33.33
C ASP A 242 9.92 48.20 -33.05
N GLY A 243 10.98 48.22 -33.86
CA GLY A 243 11.97 49.29 -33.77
C GLY A 243 13.01 49.27 -34.87
N PHE A 244 12.64 49.50 -36.14
CA PHE A 244 13.55 50.13 -37.12
C PHE A 244 12.81 50.72 -38.34
N LEU A 245 13.22 51.94 -38.73
CA LEU A 245 12.93 52.72 -39.95
C LEU A 245 11.58 53.48 -39.90
N THR A 246 11.51 54.82 -39.85
CA THR A 246 12.39 55.92 -40.29
C THR A 246 12.12 57.20 -39.48
#